data_AF-A0A818DED8-F1
#
_entry.id   AF-A0A818DED8-F1
#
_cell.length_a   1.000
_cell.length_b   1.000
_cell.length_c   1.000
_cell.angle_alpha   90.00
_cell.angle_beta   90.00
_cell.angle_gamma   90.00
#
_symmetry.space_group_name_H-M   'P 1'
#
loop_
_entity.id
_entity.type
_entity.pdbx_description
1 polymer ?
#
loop_
_entity_poly.entity_id
_entity_poly.type
_entity_poly.pdbx_seq_one_letter_code
_entity_poly.pdbx_strand_id
1 'polypeptide(L)' 'MEMTHVTRCCFNFCKEFKEFATRGNVLDLAIGIVIGTAFTNVIQSLVDDIITPPLGLVLGGVYFA' A
#
# COMPACT_ATOMS: atom_id res chain seq x y z
N MET A 1 19.05 11.31 41.41
CA MET A 1 17.82 10.50 41.34
C MET A 1 16.93 11.05 40.22
N GLU A 2 17.45 11.12 38.99
CA GLU A 2 16.83 11.76 37.81
C GLU A 2 17.35 11.02 36.55
N MET A 3 17.03 9.72 36.43
CA MET A 3 17.35 8.96 35.19
C MET A 3 16.41 7.77 34.90
N THR A 4 15.47 7.45 35.79
CA THR A 4 14.59 6.27 35.68
C THR A 4 13.25 6.50 34.96
N HIS A 5 12.97 7.71 34.43
CA HIS A 5 11.65 8.02 33.84
C HIS A 5 11.57 7.93 32.29
N VAL A 6 12.68 7.92 31.56
CA VAL A 6 12.67 7.88 30.08
C VAL A 6 12.41 6.47 29.53
N THR A 7 12.89 5.41 30.19
CA THR A 7 12.73 4.02 29.71
C THR A 7 11.29 3.50 29.76
N ARG A 8 10.40 4.14 30.55
CA ARG A 8 9.00 3.71 30.69
C ARG A 8 8.05 4.27 29.63
N CYS A 9 8.42 5.36 28.95
CA CYS A 9 7.64 5.92 27.83
C CYS A 9 7.60 4.97 26.61
N CYS A 10 8.64 4.17 26.40
CA CYS A 10 8.71 3.28 25.23
C CYS A 10 7.71 2.11 25.32
N PHE A 11 7.45 1.58 26.52
CA PHE A 11 6.50 0.46 26.68
C PHE A 11 5.03 0.90 26.57
N ASN A 12 4.71 2.15 26.90
CA ASN A 12 3.34 2.66 26.78
C ASN A 12 2.92 2.79 25.31
N PHE A 13 3.85 3.21 24.43
CA PHE A 13 3.57 3.37 23.00
C PHE A 13 3.16 2.06 22.34
N CYS A 14 3.79 0.93 22.67
CA CYS A 14 3.42 -0.37 22.13
C CYS A 14 2.02 -0.84 22.58
N LYS A 15 1.58 -0.48 23.80
CA LYS A 15 0.22 -0.79 24.27
C LYS A 15 -0.82 0.11 23.61
N GLU A 16 -0.56 1.41 23.52
CA GLU A 16 -1.46 2.35 22.86
C GLU A 16 -1.53 2.14 21.34
N PHE A 17 -0.43 1.75 20.70
CA PHE A 17 -0.41 1.42 19.27
C PHE A 17 -1.14 0.12 18.97
N LYS A 18 -1.06 -0.89 19.88
CA LYS A 18 -1.88 -2.09 19.77
C LYS A 18 -3.37 -1.75 19.85
N GLU A 19 -3.76 -0.89 20.80
CA GLU A 19 -5.14 -0.44 20.98
C GLU A 19 -5.63 0.43 19.80
N PHE A 20 -4.72 1.23 19.20
CA PHE A 20 -4.96 2.00 17.98
C PHE A 20 -5.12 1.11 16.75
N ALA A 21 -4.28 0.09 16.59
CA ALA A 21 -4.33 -0.86 15.48
C ALA A 21 -5.56 -1.79 15.55
N THR A 22 -6.04 -2.14 16.74
CA THR A 22 -7.29 -2.92 16.90
C THR A 22 -8.55 -2.14 16.57
N ARG A 23 -8.47 -0.83 16.25
CA ARG A 23 -9.62 -0.09 15.74
C ARG A 23 -9.95 -0.59 14.33
N GLY A 24 -11.05 -1.33 14.20
CA GLY A 24 -11.49 -1.90 12.92
C GLY A 24 -11.56 -0.90 11.76
N ASN A 25 -11.90 0.36 12.02
CA ASN A 25 -11.93 1.43 11.02
C ASN A 25 -10.56 1.76 10.40
N VAL A 26 -9.46 1.64 11.16
CA VAL A 26 -8.10 1.90 10.66
C VAL A 26 -7.57 0.67 9.91
N LEU A 27 -7.92 -0.53 10.38
CA LEU A 27 -7.52 -1.78 9.76
C LEU A 27 -8.16 -1.95 8.36
N ASP A 28 -9.45 -1.67 8.23
CA ASP A 28 -10.19 -1.77 6.96
C ASP A 28 -9.67 -0.77 5.91
N LEU A 29 -9.39 0.47 6.33
CA LEU A 29 -8.76 1.48 5.50
C LEU A 29 -7.35 1.03 5.02
N ALA A 30 -6.56 0.44 5.92
CA ALA A 30 -5.21 -0.04 5.58
C ALA A 30 -5.25 -1.19 4.56
N ILE A 31 -6.18 -2.13 4.72
CA ILE A 31 -6.36 -3.26 3.79
C ILE A 31 -6.76 -2.76 2.40
N GLY A 32 -7.66 -1.78 2.31
CA GLY A 32 -8.08 -1.19 1.03
C GLY A 32 -6.92 -0.55 0.24
N ILE A 33 -6.01 0.15 0.92
CA ILE A 33 -4.85 0.80 0.28
C ILE A 33 -3.83 -0.24 -0.20
N VAL A 34 -3.55 -1.26 0.61
CA VAL A 34 -2.58 -2.32 0.26
C VAL A 34 -3.07 -3.12 -0.95
N ILE A 35 -4.35 -3.49 -0.97
CA ILE A 35 -4.93 -4.23 -2.11
C ILE A 35 -4.99 -3.32 -3.35
N GLY A 36 -5.42 -2.07 -3.20
CA GLY A 36 -5.49 -1.13 -4.32
C GLY A 36 -4.15 -0.90 -5.00
N THR A 37 -3.09 -0.63 -4.22
CA THR A 37 -1.75 -0.39 -4.75
C THR A 37 -1.10 -1.63 -5.37
N ALA A 38 -1.31 -2.80 -4.78
CA ALA A 38 -0.80 -4.06 -5.31
C ALA A 38 -1.49 -4.47 -6.62
N PHE A 39 -2.82 -4.34 -6.69
CA PHE A 39 -3.59 -4.70 -7.90
C PHE A 39 -3.30 -3.79 -9.08
N THR A 40 -3.01 -2.50 -8.86
CA THR A 40 -2.61 -1.59 -9.94
C THR A 40 -1.40 -2.14 -10.70
N ASN A 41 -0.37 -2.60 -10.01
CA ASN A 41 0.82 -3.15 -10.68
C ASN A 41 0.51 -4.40 -11.50
N VAL A 42 -0.37 -5.27 -10.99
CA VAL A 42 -0.81 -6.48 -11.73
C VAL A 42 -1.60 -6.10 -12.98
N ILE A 43 -2.48 -5.10 -12.88
CA ILE A 43 -3.27 -4.62 -14.00
C ILE A 43 -2.36 -3.93 -15.03
N GLN A 44 -1.36 -3.15 -14.61
CA GLN A 44 -0.44 -2.47 -15.53
C GLN A 44 0.37 -3.48 -16.35
N SER A 45 0.99 -4.48 -15.70
CA SER A 45 1.71 -5.53 -16.45
C SER A 45 0.79 -6.28 -17.41
N LEU A 46 -0.47 -6.52 -17.04
CA LEU A 46 -1.44 -7.16 -17.91
C LEU A 46 -1.87 -6.25 -19.09
N VAL A 47 -2.03 -4.94 -18.84
CA VAL A 47 -2.37 -3.95 -19.87
C VAL A 47 -1.21 -3.80 -20.86
N ASP A 48 0.01 -3.68 -20.37
CA ASP A 48 1.20 -3.50 -21.19
C ASP A 48 1.44 -4.71 -22.11
N ASP A 49 1.30 -5.93 -21.58
CA ASP A 49 1.56 -7.16 -22.34
C ASP A 49 0.43 -7.56 -23.31
N ILE A 50 -0.84 -7.25 -23.00
CA ILE A 50 -2.00 -7.77 -23.75
C ILE A 50 -2.79 -6.69 -24.48
N ILE A 51 -2.94 -5.50 -23.90
CA ILE A 51 -3.85 -4.45 -24.40
C ILE A 51 -3.10 -3.48 -25.34
N THR A 52 -1.89 -3.07 -24.97
CA THR A 52 -1.05 -2.15 -25.77
C THR A 52 -0.68 -2.69 -27.17
N PRO A 53 -0.33 -3.99 -27.37
CA PRO A 53 -0.04 -4.50 -28.72
C PRO A 53 -1.20 -4.39 -29.73
N PRO A 54 -2.45 -4.79 -29.43
CA PRO A 54 -3.58 -4.64 -30.35
C PRO A 54 -4.06 -3.19 -30.48
N LEU A 55 -3.97 -2.37 -29.42
CA LEU A 55 -4.31 -0.94 -29.53
C LEU A 55 -3.29 -0.14 -30.36
N GLY A 56 -2.00 -0.45 -30.27
CA GLY A 56 -0.94 0.19 -31.07
C GLY A 56 -1.06 -0.11 -32.57
N LEU A 57 -1.62 -1.28 -32.93
CA LEU A 57 -1.92 -1.63 -34.31
C LEU A 57 -3.14 -0.88 -34.88
N VAL A 58 -4.14 -0.56 -34.04
CA VAL A 58 -5.38 0.12 -34.47
C VAL A 58 -5.27 1.65 -34.45
N LEU A 59 -4.50 2.23 -33.51
CA LEU A 59 -4.32 3.69 -33.38
C LEU A 59 -3.12 4.25 -34.16
N GLY A 60 -2.38 3.40 -34.89
CA GLY A 60 -1.39 3.83 -35.88
C GLY A 60 0.04 3.87 -35.37
N GLY A 61 0.71 2.72 -35.33
CA GLY A 61 2.16 2.60 -35.52
C GLY A 61 3.06 3.22 -34.45
N VAL A 62 2.54 3.66 -33.31
CA VAL A 62 3.36 4.10 -32.18
C VAL A 62 3.63 2.90 -31.28
N TYR A 63 4.73 2.22 -31.58
CA TYR A 63 5.38 1.29 -30.67
C TYR A 63 6.03 2.11 -29.55
N PHE A 64 5.38 2.15 -28.38
CA PHE A 64 6.06 2.43 -27.14
C PHE A 64 6.32 1.07 -26.50
N ALA A 65 7.58 0.64 -26.63
CA ALA A 65 8.15 -0.42 -25.83
C ALA A 65 8.07 -0.07 -24.34
#